data_AF-A0A8J8ETP1-F1
#
_entry.id   AF-A0A8J8ETP1-F1
#
_cell.length_a   1.000
_cell.length_b   1.000
_cell.length_c   1.000
_cell.angle_alpha   90.00
_cell.angle_beta   90.00
_cell.angle_gamma   90.00
#
_symmetry.space_group_name_H-M   'P 1'
#
loop_
_entity.id
_entity.type
_entity.pdbx_description
1 polymer ?
#
loop_
_entity_poly.entity_id
_entity_poly.type
_entity_poly.pdbx_seq_one_letter_code
_entity_poly.pdbx_strand_id
1 'polypeptide(L)'
;MRKWVTMLLLGLLLLGGFQTVQAEATQTTNQVQATCQDCSCIDVNVLLNNLTANITNLTNTIKQKKSELKTLYEEWSATKNTSVLFEIVKLKDEIRLLTNELEYLERQKLSLEIVQNYTVQTPYGRKILYYKLPSESAIVQEHIKKFIR
;
A
#
# COMPACT_ATOMS: atom_id res chain seq x y z
N MET A 1 52.49 7.37 -6.25
CA MET A 1 51.82 7.96 -5.06
C MET A 1 50.42 8.49 -5.39
N ARG A 2 49.52 7.69 -6.01
CA ARG A 2 48.18 8.17 -6.44
C ARG A 2 47.02 7.30 -5.97
N LYS A 3 47.28 6.29 -5.12
CA LYS A 3 46.26 5.39 -4.56
C LYS A 3 45.94 5.64 -3.07
N TRP A 4 46.73 6.47 -2.40
CA TRP A 4 46.50 6.82 -0.99
C TRP A 4 45.55 8.02 -0.82
N VAL A 5 45.54 8.94 -1.79
CA VAL A 5 44.67 10.15 -1.74
C VAL A 5 43.19 9.79 -1.89
N THR A 6 42.87 8.74 -2.64
CA THR A 6 41.47 8.33 -2.87
C THR A 6 40.86 7.57 -1.68
N MET A 7 41.69 6.93 -0.83
CA MET A 7 41.23 6.32 0.42
C MET A 7 40.96 7.37 1.51
N LEU A 8 41.69 8.49 1.51
CA LEU A 8 41.51 9.55 2.50
C LEU A 8 40.22 10.39 2.26
N LEU A 9 39.78 10.50 1.00
CA LEU A 9 38.52 11.18 0.64
C LEU A 9 37.27 10.35 0.92
N LEU A 10 37.35 9.01 0.91
CA LEU A 10 36.24 8.14 1.33
C LEU A 10 36.13 8.01 2.86
N GLY A 11 37.21 8.28 3.60
CA GLY A 11 37.20 8.27 5.07
C GLY A 11 36.61 9.54 5.71
N LEU A 12 36.68 10.70 5.04
CA LEU A 12 36.18 11.97 5.59
C LEU A 12 34.67 12.19 5.42
N LEU A 13 34.00 11.44 4.54
CA LEU A 13 32.54 11.56 4.33
C LEU A 13 31.71 10.80 5.38
N LEU A 14 32.35 9.99 6.24
CA LEU A 14 31.68 9.20 7.29
C LEU A 14 31.83 9.79 8.71
N LEU A 15 32.37 11.00 8.85
CA LEU A 15 32.58 11.68 10.14
C LEU A 15 31.78 12.98 10.32
N GLY A 16 30.99 13.40 9.33
CA GLY A 16 30.12 14.56 9.42
C GLY A 16 28.67 14.16 9.70
N GLY A 17 28.31 13.92 10.96
CA GLY A 17 26.90 13.67 11.28
C GLY A 17 26.56 13.07 12.63
N PHE A 18 27.36 13.28 13.68
CA PHE A 18 26.90 13.06 15.05
C PHE A 18 27.03 14.37 15.83
N GLN A 19 26.03 15.24 15.70
CA GLN A 19 25.80 16.24 16.73
C GLN A 19 25.10 15.53 17.88
N THR A 20 25.87 15.16 18.88
CA THR A 20 25.36 14.81 20.19
C THR A 20 24.61 16.02 20.74
N VAL A 21 23.27 15.99 20.69
CA VAL A 21 22.45 16.94 21.44
C VAL A 21 22.61 16.56 22.90
N GLN A 22 23.46 17.31 23.58
CA GLN A 22 23.55 17.34 25.03
C GLN A 22 22.16 17.71 25.54
N ALA A 23 21.48 16.75 26.18
CA ALA A 23 20.22 17.01 26.86
C ALA A 23 20.54 17.86 28.10
N GLU A 24 20.59 19.18 27.91
CA GLU A 24 20.43 20.11 29.01
C GLU A 24 19.00 19.93 29.54
N ALA A 25 18.91 19.49 30.79
CA ALA A 25 17.68 19.49 31.55
C ALA A 25 17.27 20.93 31.85
N THR A 26 16.72 21.63 30.86
CA THR A 26 16.11 22.94 31.07
C THR A 26 14.67 22.73 31.54
N GLN A 27 14.43 23.11 32.80
CA GLN A 27 13.12 23.21 33.43
C GLN A 27 12.15 23.97 32.51
N THR A 28 11.08 23.30 32.10
CA THR A 28 9.98 23.91 31.35
C THR A 28 9.15 24.78 32.28
N THR A 29 9.44 26.08 32.28
CA THR A 29 8.47 27.11 32.63
C THR A 29 7.32 27.09 31.61
N ASN A 30 6.10 27.20 32.14
CA ASN A 30 4.82 27.20 31.44
C ASN A 30 4.75 28.13 30.22
N GLN A 31 3.81 27.79 29.32
CA GLN A 31 3.30 28.54 28.15
C GLN A 31 4.14 28.28 26.88
N VAL A 32 3.62 27.74 25.78
CA VAL A 32 2.30 27.93 25.16
C VAL A 32 1.85 26.61 24.54
N GLN A 33 0.59 26.26 24.78
CA GLN A 33 -0.14 25.17 24.16
C GLN A 33 -0.11 25.36 22.65
N ALA A 34 0.73 24.59 21.95
CA ALA A 34 0.64 24.46 20.49
C ALA A 34 -0.71 23.79 20.20
N THR A 35 -1.73 24.61 19.96
CA THR A 35 -3.00 24.19 19.39
C THR A 35 -2.70 23.42 18.12
N CYS A 36 -2.88 22.10 18.17
CA CYS A 36 -2.84 21.25 16.99
C CYS A 36 -3.97 21.75 16.07
N GLN A 37 -3.59 22.53 15.09
CA GLN A 37 -4.48 23.12 14.10
C GLN A 37 -5.01 21.96 13.25
N ASP A 38 -6.31 21.69 13.40
CA ASP A 38 -7.12 20.73 12.66
C ASP A 38 -6.37 19.52 12.06
N CYS A 39 -6.13 18.50 12.88
CA CYS A 39 -6.06 17.15 12.33
C CYS A 39 -7.46 16.82 11.79
N SER A 40 -7.69 17.06 10.50
CA SER A 40 -8.89 16.59 9.81
C SER A 40 -9.06 15.10 10.15
N CYS A 41 -10.16 14.79 10.82
CA CYS A 41 -10.46 13.43 11.21
C CYS A 41 -10.72 12.63 9.95
N ILE A 42 -9.74 11.81 9.54
CA ILE A 42 -9.94 10.85 8.47
C ILE A 42 -11.08 9.91 8.88
N ASP A 43 -12.14 9.91 8.08
CA ASP A 43 -13.23 8.95 8.21
C ASP A 43 -12.84 7.66 7.49
N VAL A 44 -12.38 6.70 8.30
CA VAL A 44 -11.97 5.37 7.83
C VAL A 44 -13.12 4.64 7.15
N ASN A 45 -14.39 4.90 7.53
CA ASN A 45 -15.54 4.29 6.87
C ASN A 45 -15.71 4.81 5.45
N VAL A 46 -15.54 6.12 5.24
CA VAL A 46 -15.61 6.72 3.90
C VAL A 46 -14.51 6.15 3.00
N LEU A 47 -13.28 6.01 3.53
CA LEU A 47 -12.17 5.38 2.79
C LEU A 47 -12.47 3.92 2.45
N LEU A 48 -12.97 3.13 3.40
CA LEU A 48 -13.32 1.72 3.18
C LEU A 48 -14.44 1.54 2.17
N ASN A 49 -15.46 2.40 2.20
CA ASN A 49 -16.56 2.38 1.24
C ASN A 49 -16.07 2.70 -0.18
N ASN A 50 -15.22 3.73 -0.32
CA ASN A 50 -14.63 4.11 -1.61
C ASN A 50 -13.74 2.98 -2.16
N LEU A 51 -12.85 2.41 -1.34
CA LEU A 51 -12.04 1.26 -1.74
C LEU A 51 -12.89 0.06 -2.15
N THR A 52 -13.97 -0.23 -1.42
CA THR A 52 -14.86 -1.34 -1.76
C THR A 52 -15.56 -1.12 -3.10
N ALA A 53 -15.99 0.12 -3.39
CA ALA A 53 -16.56 0.47 -4.68
C ALA A 53 -15.53 0.32 -5.81
N ASN A 54 -14.29 0.80 -5.61
CA ASN A 54 -13.22 0.70 -6.59
C ASN A 54 -12.83 -0.76 -6.87
N ILE A 55 -12.67 -1.58 -5.84
CA ILE A 55 -12.43 -3.02 -5.95
C ILE A 55 -13.54 -3.70 -6.74
N THR A 56 -14.81 -3.38 -6.44
CA THR A 56 -15.97 -3.96 -7.14
C THR A 56 -15.97 -3.57 -8.61
N ASN A 57 -15.75 -2.29 -8.92
CA ASN A 57 -15.69 -1.80 -10.29
C ASN A 57 -14.55 -2.48 -11.07
N LEU A 58 -13.35 -2.49 -10.52
CA LEU A 58 -12.17 -3.09 -11.14
C LEU A 58 -12.33 -4.60 -11.37
N THR A 59 -12.92 -5.31 -10.41
CA THR A 59 -13.26 -6.73 -10.54
C THR A 59 -14.20 -6.97 -11.72
N ASN A 60 -15.23 -6.14 -11.86
CA ASN A 60 -16.17 -6.23 -12.98
C ASN A 60 -15.49 -5.92 -14.32
N THR A 61 -14.65 -4.89 -14.38
CA THR A 61 -13.85 -4.56 -15.58
C THR A 61 -12.94 -5.71 -15.99
N ILE A 62 -12.24 -6.34 -15.05
CA ILE A 62 -11.39 -7.51 -15.31
C ILE A 62 -12.23 -8.67 -15.84
N LYS A 63 -13.40 -8.93 -15.25
CA LYS A 63 -14.30 -9.99 -15.70
C LYS A 63 -14.78 -9.76 -17.13
N GLN A 64 -15.16 -8.53 -17.46
CA GLN A 64 -15.55 -8.15 -18.81
C GLN A 64 -14.40 -8.39 -19.80
N LYS A 65 -13.20 -7.87 -19.51
CA LYS A 65 -12.02 -8.06 -20.36
C LYS A 65 -11.64 -9.53 -20.53
N LYS A 66 -11.78 -10.36 -19.49
CA LYS A 66 -11.58 -11.82 -19.61
C LYS A 66 -12.59 -12.47 -20.55
N SER A 67 -13.83 -11.98 -20.59
CA SER A 67 -14.83 -12.43 -21.55
C SER A 67 -14.48 -12.01 -22.98
N GLU A 68 -14.06 -10.76 -23.18
CA GLU A 68 -13.58 -10.25 -24.48
C GLU A 68 -12.35 -11.05 -24.98
N LEU A 69 -11.44 -11.40 -24.07
CA LEU A 69 -10.29 -12.22 -24.39
C LEU A 69 -10.71 -13.62 -24.88
N LYS A 70 -11.75 -14.21 -24.27
CA LYS A 70 -12.29 -15.51 -24.70
C LYS A 70 -12.85 -15.43 -26.12
N THR A 71 -13.61 -14.37 -26.44
CA THR A 71 -14.16 -14.18 -27.79
C THR A 71 -13.06 -13.99 -28.83
N LEU A 72 -11.99 -13.27 -28.51
CA LEU A 72 -10.84 -13.12 -29.41
C LEU A 72 -10.12 -14.44 -29.67
N TYR A 73 -9.99 -15.30 -28.65
CA TYR A 73 -9.42 -16.64 -28.86
C TYR A 73 -10.29 -17.51 -29.77
N GLU A 74 -11.62 -17.44 -29.62
CA GLU A 74 -12.57 -18.15 -30.50
C GLU A 74 -12.43 -17.64 -31.94
N GLU A 75 -12.39 -16.33 -32.15
CA GLU A 75 -12.19 -15.72 -33.46
C GLU A 75 -10.85 -16.12 -34.09
N TRP A 76 -9.76 -16.02 -33.34
CA TRP A 76 -8.44 -16.44 -33.81
C TRP A 76 -8.43 -17.93 -34.15
N SER A 77 -9.10 -18.76 -33.36
CA SER A 77 -9.17 -20.20 -33.61
C SER A 77 -9.85 -20.52 -34.95
N ALA A 78 -10.88 -19.76 -35.33
CA ALA A 78 -11.64 -19.93 -36.56
C ALA A 78 -10.95 -19.30 -37.79
N THR A 79 -10.41 -18.10 -37.64
CA THR A 79 -9.89 -17.31 -38.78
C THR A 79 -8.39 -17.48 -39.01
N LYS A 80 -7.63 -17.87 -37.97
CA LYS A 80 -6.16 -17.84 -37.93
C LYS A 80 -5.56 -16.46 -38.26
N ASN A 81 -6.34 -15.39 -38.09
CA ASN A 81 -5.90 -14.03 -38.38
C ASN A 81 -4.84 -13.57 -37.36
N THR A 82 -3.64 -13.25 -37.83
CA THR A 82 -2.53 -12.80 -36.99
C THR A 82 -2.78 -11.44 -36.33
N SER A 83 -3.64 -10.59 -36.91
CA SER A 83 -4.07 -9.33 -36.27
C SER A 83 -4.77 -9.57 -34.93
N VAL A 84 -5.63 -10.58 -34.87
CA VAL A 84 -6.37 -10.97 -33.65
C VAL A 84 -5.39 -11.44 -32.56
N LEU A 85 -4.26 -12.06 -32.94
CA LEU A 85 -3.23 -12.45 -31.98
C LEU A 85 -2.60 -11.26 -31.27
N PHE A 86 -2.38 -10.14 -31.97
CA PHE A 86 -1.86 -8.92 -31.35
C PHE A 86 -2.85 -8.34 -30.33
N GLU A 87 -4.14 -8.35 -30.66
CA GLU A 87 -5.20 -7.90 -29.75
C GLU A 87 -5.30 -8.79 -28.50
N ILE A 88 -5.20 -10.12 -28.66
CA ILE A 88 -5.13 -11.08 -27.55
C ILE A 88 -3.96 -10.73 -26.62
N VAL A 89 -2.76 -10.52 -27.16
CA VAL A 89 -1.57 -10.21 -26.35
C VAL A 89 -1.76 -8.90 -25.59
N LYS A 90 -2.22 -7.84 -26.28
CA LYS A 90 -2.49 -6.54 -25.66
C LYS A 90 -3.50 -6.66 -24.52
N LEU A 91 -4.62 -7.33 -24.75
CA LEU A 91 -5.67 -7.48 -23.76
C LEU A 91 -5.22 -8.33 -22.56
N LYS A 92 -4.37 -9.35 -22.77
CA LYS A 92 -3.75 -10.10 -21.67
C LYS A 92 -2.89 -9.21 -20.77
N ASP A 93 -2.09 -8.33 -21.36
CA ASP A 93 -1.26 -7.40 -20.60
C ASP A 93 -2.11 -6.40 -19.81
N GLU A 94 -3.17 -5.86 -20.42
CA GLU A 94 -4.13 -5.01 -19.72
C GLU A 94 -4.79 -5.74 -18.53
N ILE A 95 -5.27 -6.97 -18.72
CA ILE A 95 -5.85 -7.78 -17.64
C ILE A 95 -4.83 -8.00 -16.51
N ARG A 96 -3.56 -8.27 -16.84
CA ARG A 96 -2.50 -8.45 -15.85
C ARG A 96 -2.27 -7.19 -15.03
N LEU A 97 -2.17 -6.03 -15.67
CA LEU A 97 -1.99 -4.75 -14.99
C LEU A 97 -3.16 -4.44 -14.05
N LEU A 98 -4.39 -4.61 -14.53
CA LEU A 98 -5.59 -4.40 -13.72
C LEU A 98 -5.68 -5.38 -12.54
N THR A 99 -5.24 -6.63 -12.73
CA THR A 99 -5.20 -7.63 -11.66
C THR A 99 -4.21 -7.22 -10.57
N ASN A 100 -3.02 -6.72 -10.93
CA ASN A 100 -2.06 -6.22 -9.95
C ASN A 100 -2.60 -5.00 -9.17
N GLU A 101 -3.31 -4.11 -9.85
CA GLU A 101 -3.99 -2.98 -9.21
C GLU A 101 -5.06 -3.46 -8.23
N LEU A 102 -5.86 -4.47 -8.61
CA LEU A 102 -6.86 -5.07 -7.73
C LEU A 102 -6.23 -5.64 -6.45
N GLU A 103 -5.15 -6.42 -6.58
CA GLU A 103 -4.43 -6.97 -5.43
C GLU A 103 -3.90 -5.86 -4.50
N TYR A 104 -3.40 -4.77 -5.09
CA TYR A 104 -2.94 -3.61 -4.33
C TYR A 104 -4.08 -2.94 -3.54
N LEU A 105 -5.25 -2.74 -4.17
CA LEU A 105 -6.42 -2.18 -3.50
C LEU A 105 -6.96 -3.10 -2.40
N GLU A 106 -6.96 -4.42 -2.61
CA GLU A 106 -7.36 -5.40 -1.60
C GLU A 106 -6.44 -5.38 -0.38
N ARG A 107 -5.13 -5.22 -0.59
CA ARG A 107 -4.16 -5.03 0.52
C ARG A 107 -4.38 -3.73 1.28
N GLN A 108 -4.68 -2.64 0.57
CA GLN A 108 -5.03 -1.37 1.23
C GLN A 108 -6.30 -1.51 2.08
N LYS A 109 -7.34 -2.15 1.54
CA LYS A 109 -8.58 -2.41 2.26
C LYS A 109 -8.32 -3.22 3.53
N LEU A 110 -7.55 -4.31 3.44
CA LEU A 110 -7.18 -5.10 4.61
C LEU A 110 -6.43 -4.27 5.66
N SER A 111 -5.51 -3.42 5.22
CA SER A 111 -4.74 -2.55 6.13
C SER A 111 -5.65 -1.60 6.90
N LEU A 112 -6.64 -1.01 6.23
CA LEU A 112 -7.63 -0.13 6.87
C LEU A 112 -8.61 -0.89 7.77
N GLU A 113 -9.05 -2.09 7.38
CA GLU A 113 -9.87 -2.97 8.23
C GLU A 113 -9.15 -3.31 9.54
N ILE A 114 -7.84 -3.59 9.49
CA ILE A 114 -7.02 -3.82 10.68
C ILE A 114 -6.98 -2.56 11.54
N VAL A 115 -6.65 -1.40 10.96
CA VAL A 115 -6.63 -0.13 11.72
C VAL A 115 -7.98 0.13 12.38
N GLN A 116 -9.08 -0.09 11.68
CA GLN A 116 -10.43 0.07 12.22
C GLN A 116 -10.70 -0.88 13.39
N ASN A 117 -10.44 -2.18 13.21
CA ASN A 117 -10.74 -3.21 14.21
C ASN A 117 -9.95 -3.03 15.51
N TYR A 118 -8.74 -2.48 15.43
CA TYR A 118 -7.88 -2.26 16.59
C TYR A 118 -7.91 -0.83 17.10
N THR A 119 -8.69 0.06 16.49
CA THR A 119 -8.90 1.41 17.01
C THR A 119 -10.09 1.42 17.96
N VAL A 120 -9.89 1.91 19.17
CA VAL A 120 -10.96 2.15 20.14
C VAL A 120 -11.14 3.64 20.41
N GLN A 121 -12.38 4.04 20.62
CA GLN A 121 -12.69 5.37 21.14
C GLN A 121 -12.37 5.42 22.63
N THR A 122 -11.53 6.35 23.05
CA THR A 122 -11.24 6.62 24.47
C THR A 122 -11.73 8.04 24.83
N PRO A 123 -11.88 8.38 26.13
CA PRO A 123 -12.18 9.74 26.56
C PRO A 123 -11.16 10.79 26.08
N TYR A 124 -9.95 10.34 25.69
CA TYR A 124 -8.85 11.18 25.22
C TYR A 124 -8.67 11.11 23.68
N GLY A 125 -9.64 10.54 22.96
CA GLY A 125 -9.60 10.38 21.50
C GLY A 125 -9.43 8.93 21.05
N ARG A 126 -9.25 8.73 19.73
CA ARG A 126 -9.07 7.41 19.12
C ARG A 126 -7.66 6.87 19.40
N LYS A 127 -7.55 5.64 19.89
CA LYS A 127 -6.27 4.95 20.12
C LYS A 127 -6.25 3.59 19.45
N ILE A 128 -5.14 3.27 18.78
CA ILE A 128 -4.87 1.93 18.25
C ILE A 128 -4.36 1.05 19.39
N LEU A 129 -4.98 -0.10 19.60
CA LEU A 129 -4.59 -1.09 20.59
C LEU A 129 -3.47 -1.98 20.04
N TYR A 130 -2.24 -1.44 20.01
CA TYR A 130 -1.08 -2.15 19.47
C TYR A 130 -0.83 -3.53 20.09
N TYR A 131 -1.16 -3.70 21.39
CA TYR A 131 -1.03 -4.99 22.09
C TYR A 131 -2.07 -6.04 21.69
N LYS A 132 -3.13 -5.66 20.98
CA LYS A 132 -4.13 -6.58 20.42
C LYS A 132 -3.91 -6.87 18.95
N LEU A 133 -2.96 -6.21 18.29
CA LEU A 133 -2.67 -6.48 16.89
C LEU A 133 -2.26 -7.96 16.74
N PRO A 134 -2.79 -8.66 15.73
CA PRO A 134 -2.38 -10.01 15.43
C PRO A 134 -0.91 -9.98 15.00
N SER A 135 -0.19 -11.07 15.27
CA SER A 135 1.18 -11.19 14.76
C SER A 135 1.17 -11.08 13.24
N GLU A 136 2.25 -10.56 12.66
CA GLU A 136 2.42 -10.44 11.22
C GLU A 136 2.16 -11.78 10.50
N SER A 137 2.58 -12.89 11.11
CA SER A 137 2.28 -14.25 10.63
C SER A 137 0.80 -14.59 10.55
N ALA A 138 -0.02 -14.13 11.49
CA ALA A 138 -1.47 -14.35 11.51
C ALA A 138 -2.17 -13.49 10.45
N ILE A 139 -1.71 -12.25 10.26
CA ILE A 139 -2.22 -11.34 9.21
C ILE A 139 -1.93 -11.93 7.83
N VAL A 140 -0.70 -12.40 7.60
CA VAL A 140 -0.29 -13.06 6.35
C VAL A 140 -1.10 -14.34 6.10
N GLN A 141 -1.34 -15.15 7.13
CA GLN A 141 -2.18 -16.35 7.00
C GLN A 141 -3.63 -16.03 6.62
N GLU A 142 -4.26 -15.00 7.20
CA GLU A 142 -5.61 -14.59 6.80
C GLU A 142 -5.66 -14.09 5.36
N HIS A 143 -4.64 -13.35 4.93
CA HIS A 143 -4.56 -12.86 3.55
C HIS A 143 -4.42 -14.02 2.56
N ILE A 144 -3.54 -14.98 2.84
CA ILE A 144 -3.37 -16.19 2.02
C ILE A 144 -4.66 -17.02 1.99
N LYS A 145 -5.36 -17.18 3.12
CA LYS A 145 -6.64 -17.91 3.18
C LYS A 145 -7.75 -17.24 2.36
N LYS A 146 -7.81 -15.91 2.33
CA LYS A 146 -8.74 -15.16 1.47
C LYS A 146 -8.41 -15.30 -0.01
N PHE A 147 -7.13 -15.42 -0.38
CA PHE A 147 -6.67 -15.56 -1.77
C PHE A 147 -6.82 -16.97 -2.35
N ILE A 148 -6.80 -18.02 -1.52
CA ILE A 148 -6.87 -19.42 -1.97
C ILE A 148 -8.33 -19.91 -2.16
N ARG A 149 -9.33 -19.10 -1.80
CA ARG A 149 -10.75 -19.48 -1.85
C ARG A 149 -11.48 -18.78 -3.01
#